data_AF-A0A6G3ST33-F1
#
_entry.id   AF-A0A6G3ST33-F1
#
_cell.length_a   1.000
_cell.length_b   1.000
_cell.length_c   1.000
_cell.angle_alpha   90.00
_cell.angle_beta   90.00
_cell.angle_gamma   90.00
#
_symmetry.space_group_name_H-M   'P 1'
#
loop_
_entity.id
_entity.type
_entity.pdbx_description
1 polymer ?
#
loop_
_entity_poly.entity_id
_entity_poly.type
_entity_poly.pdbx_seq_one_letter_code
_entity_poly.pdbx_strand_id
1 'polypeptide(L)'
;MAQNHMGVCDAIRRIAPVGKLAAMSAPHLPKVAGIDPGVPVSTQTSAPLTEVPGPPGPFIQDRLAGWVSDLTTLHELTERLAGTNTLDDALNELLQAGAALVGARRGLLVLEPAHGEGPSATLGLGLSHAELGHIETVPRAATALGRVLDGLPDTADGVTSPDLLGEKDLDPRHREVAARLGYAASYALPLASEAAGRLGAAVWLYDEPAEP
;
A
#
# COMPACT_ATOMS: atom_id res chain seq x y z
N MET A 1 -50.50 -20.77 36.38
CA MET A 1 -49.13 -20.96 36.91
C MET A 1 -48.15 -20.90 35.75
N ALA A 2 -47.00 -20.26 36.00
CA ALA A 2 -45.81 -20.11 35.14
C ALA A 2 -45.89 -19.07 34.00
N GLN A 3 -45.60 -17.82 34.35
CA GLN A 3 -44.98 -16.81 33.48
C GLN A 3 -43.48 -17.13 33.38
N ASN A 4 -42.93 -17.25 32.16
CA ASN A 4 -41.49 -17.35 31.94
C ASN A 4 -40.95 -16.00 31.45
N HIS A 5 -40.12 -15.41 32.31
CA HIS A 5 -39.42 -14.14 32.14
C HIS A 5 -38.18 -14.39 31.26
N MET A 6 -38.13 -13.82 30.06
CA MET A 6 -36.96 -13.86 29.17
C MET A 6 -36.21 -12.53 29.30
N GLY A 7 -35.01 -12.58 29.88
CA GLY A 7 -34.17 -11.41 30.15
C GLY A 7 -33.50 -10.87 28.89
N VAL A 8 -33.65 -9.57 28.68
CA VAL A 8 -32.89 -8.77 27.70
C VAL A 8 -31.73 -8.10 28.44
N CYS A 9 -30.50 -8.35 28.00
CA CYS A 9 -29.31 -7.65 28.48
C CYS A 9 -29.13 -6.33 27.71
N ASP A 10 -29.44 -5.22 28.37
CA ASP A 10 -29.12 -3.85 27.94
C ASP A 10 -27.66 -3.51 28.31
N ALA A 11 -26.85 -3.12 27.33
CA ALA A 11 -25.50 -2.63 27.54
C ALA A 11 -25.37 -1.20 26.97
N ILE A 12 -25.71 -0.20 27.80
CA ILE A 12 -25.50 1.22 27.48
C ILE A 12 -24.41 1.77 28.42
N ARG A 13 -23.22 2.01 27.87
CA ARG A 13 -22.16 2.80 28.54
C ARG A 13 -22.58 4.28 28.55
N ARG A 14 -22.79 4.84 29.75
CA ARG A 14 -22.84 6.28 29.99
C ARG A 14 -21.47 6.74 30.52
N ILE A 15 -20.86 7.71 29.85
CA ILE A 15 -19.69 8.44 30.36
C ILE A 15 -20.19 9.78 30.91
N ALA A 16 -19.90 10.07 32.18
CA ALA A 16 -20.15 11.36 32.82
C ALA A 16 -18.81 11.97 33.29
N PRO A 17 -18.67 13.31 33.28
CA PRO A 17 -17.40 14.00 33.52
C PRO A 17 -17.16 14.26 35.02
N VAL A 18 -15.90 14.18 35.46
CA VAL A 18 -15.49 14.49 36.84
C VAL A 18 -14.49 15.65 36.86
N GLY A 19 -14.91 16.77 37.45
CA GLY A 19 -14.25 17.34 38.63
C GLY A 19 -12.96 18.13 38.47
N LYS A 20 -13.09 19.46 38.59
CA LYS A 20 -12.04 20.49 38.79
C LYS A 20 -11.65 20.62 40.28
N LEU A 21 -10.37 20.88 40.58
CA LEU A 21 -9.75 21.55 41.77
C LEU A 21 -8.22 21.24 41.70
N ALA A 22 -7.23 22.03 42.11
CA ALA A 22 -7.05 23.39 42.63
C ALA A 22 -5.53 23.71 42.57
N ALA A 23 -5.15 24.98 42.71
CA ALA A 23 -3.78 25.48 42.68
C ALA A 23 -2.89 25.12 43.89
N MET A 24 -1.55 25.11 43.69
CA MET A 24 -0.51 25.41 44.71
C MET A 24 0.89 25.40 44.04
N SER A 25 1.57 26.54 43.91
CA SER A 25 2.63 27.09 44.79
C SER A 25 4.05 26.71 44.39
N ALA A 26 4.86 27.73 44.06
CA ALA A 26 6.29 27.65 43.74
C ALA A 26 7.15 28.15 44.93
N PRO A 27 8.33 27.54 45.21
CA PRO A 27 9.30 28.12 46.13
C PRO A 27 10.61 28.59 45.45
N HIS A 28 10.89 29.86 45.72
CA HIS A 28 12.10 30.71 45.79
C HIS A 28 13.53 30.17 45.54
N LEU A 29 14.31 30.99 44.82
CA LEU A 29 15.78 31.04 44.72
C LEU A 29 16.43 31.61 46.00
N PRO A 30 17.67 31.20 46.35
CA PRO A 30 18.58 32.04 47.11
C PRO A 30 19.63 32.69 46.18
N LYS A 31 20.02 33.92 46.53
CA LYS A 31 21.04 34.75 45.89
C LYS A 31 22.16 34.98 46.90
N VAL A 32 23.40 34.56 46.60
CA VAL A 32 24.62 35.03 47.31
C VAL A 32 25.77 35.14 46.30
N ALA A 33 26.55 36.21 46.47
CA ALA A 33 27.63 36.65 45.61
C ALA A 33 29.01 36.10 46.05
N GLY A 34 29.91 36.00 45.07
CA GLY A 34 31.36 36.24 45.21
C GLY A 34 32.22 35.10 45.77
N ILE A 35 33.06 34.51 44.91
CA ILE A 35 34.52 34.42 45.06
C ILE A 35 35.14 33.85 43.76
N ASP A 36 36.10 34.57 43.20
CA ASP A 36 37.08 34.02 42.23
C ASP A 36 38.33 33.65 43.04
N PRO A 37 38.86 32.42 42.89
CA PRO A 37 40.28 32.33 42.62
C PRO A 37 40.63 31.18 41.65
N GLY A 38 41.11 31.57 40.46
CA GLY A 38 42.48 31.23 40.05
C GLY A 38 42.74 29.92 39.29
N VAL A 39 43.08 30.12 38.00
CA VAL A 39 44.07 29.37 37.17
C VAL A 39 43.59 28.02 36.56
N PRO A 40 43.95 27.66 35.29
CA PRO A 40 44.88 28.31 34.35
C PRO A 40 44.25 28.87 33.07
N VAL A 41 44.95 29.84 32.51
CA VAL A 41 44.87 30.23 31.10
C VAL A 41 45.08 28.98 30.25
N SER A 42 44.03 28.47 29.63
CA SER A 42 44.21 27.58 28.49
C SER A 42 44.67 28.42 27.31
N THR A 43 45.94 28.29 26.93
CA THR A 43 46.40 28.61 25.58
C THR A 43 45.78 27.62 24.59
N GLN A 44 44.47 27.77 24.34
CA GLN A 44 43.83 27.14 23.21
C GLN A 44 44.11 28.06 22.02
N THR A 45 45.17 27.76 21.27
CA THR A 45 45.28 28.19 19.87
C THR A 45 43.93 27.97 19.19
N SER A 46 43.35 29.00 18.58
CA SER A 46 42.11 28.87 17.81
C SER A 46 42.24 27.70 16.85
N ALA A 47 41.56 26.59 17.15
CA ALA A 47 41.31 25.55 16.18
C ALA A 47 40.48 26.18 15.05
N PRO A 48 40.74 25.82 13.78
CA PRO A 48 40.00 26.38 12.65
C PRO A 48 38.51 26.17 12.89
N LEU A 49 37.74 27.21 12.53
CA LEU A 49 36.30 27.24 12.56
C LEU A 49 35.75 25.88 12.11
N THR A 50 34.92 25.30 12.98
CA THR A 50 34.00 24.21 12.72
C THR A 50 33.64 24.18 11.23
N GLU A 51 34.10 23.16 10.51
CA GLU A 51 33.55 22.83 9.21
C GLU A 51 32.05 22.71 9.40
N VAL A 52 31.31 23.71 8.90
CA VAL A 52 29.89 23.57 8.63
C VAL A 52 29.79 22.32 7.77
N PRO A 53 29.00 21.30 8.15
CA PRO A 53 28.79 20.14 7.30
C PRO A 53 28.41 20.67 5.92
N GLY A 54 29.24 20.37 4.91
CA GLY A 54 28.94 20.75 3.54
C GLY A 54 27.52 20.31 3.20
N PRO A 55 26.80 21.05 2.34
CA PRO A 55 25.44 20.68 1.98
C PRO A 55 25.40 19.21 1.58
N PRO A 56 24.36 18.46 1.98
CA PRO A 56 24.24 17.04 1.62
C PRO A 56 24.47 16.92 0.13
N GLY A 57 25.37 16.02 -0.27
CA GLY A 57 25.82 15.93 -1.66
C GLY A 57 24.63 15.81 -2.61
N PRO A 58 24.74 16.27 -3.86
CA PRO A 58 23.63 16.35 -4.82
C PRO A 58 22.85 15.03 -4.96
N PHE A 59 23.51 13.88 -4.82
CA PHE A 59 22.88 12.56 -4.80
C PHE A 59 21.90 12.34 -3.64
N ILE A 60 22.22 12.80 -2.43
CA ILE A 60 21.33 12.67 -1.27
C ILE A 60 20.10 13.57 -1.47
N GLN A 61 20.30 14.76 -2.02
CA GLN A 61 19.20 15.69 -2.31
C GLN A 61 18.28 15.12 -3.40
N ASP A 62 18.84 14.53 -4.46
CA ASP A 62 18.09 13.88 -5.53
C ASP A 62 17.27 12.68 -5.01
N ARG A 63 17.87 11.84 -4.16
CA ARG A 63 17.16 10.74 -3.50
C ARG A 63 16.03 11.22 -2.59
N LEU A 64 16.26 12.28 -1.81
CA LEU A 64 15.24 12.87 -0.96
C LEU A 64 14.11 13.51 -1.78
N ALA A 65 14.45 14.19 -2.88
CA ALA A 65 13.46 14.73 -3.80
C ALA A 65 12.61 13.62 -4.42
N GLY A 66 13.23 12.51 -4.82
CA GLY A 66 12.53 11.30 -5.28
C GLY A 66 11.58 10.75 -4.21
N TRP A 67 12.04 10.60 -2.97
CA TRP A 67 11.19 10.11 -1.87
C TRP A 67 10.01 11.02 -1.56
N VAL A 68 10.22 12.34 -1.60
CA VAL A 68 9.12 13.30 -1.42
C VAL A 68 8.14 13.20 -2.59
N SER A 69 8.63 13.05 -3.82
CA SER A 69 7.80 12.84 -5.01
C SER A 69 6.96 11.56 -4.90
N ASP A 70 7.54 10.46 -4.42
CA ASP A 70 6.83 9.19 -4.23
C ASP A 70 5.74 9.33 -3.17
N LEU A 71 6.02 10.01 -2.05
CA LEU A 71 5.03 10.27 -1.00
C LEU A 71 3.91 11.20 -1.46
N THR A 72 4.24 12.23 -2.25
CA THR A 72 3.22 13.10 -2.85
C THR A 72 2.35 12.32 -3.83
N THR A 73 2.96 11.48 -4.68
CA THR A 73 2.23 10.61 -5.60
C THR A 73 1.29 9.70 -4.82
N LEU A 74 1.80 9.00 -3.80
CA LEU A 74 0.99 8.11 -2.98
C LEU A 74 -0.16 8.86 -2.30
N HIS A 75 0.09 10.06 -1.77
CA HIS A 75 -0.94 10.87 -1.14
C HIS A 75 -2.05 11.24 -2.15
N GLU A 76 -1.69 11.72 -3.33
CA GLU A 76 -2.65 12.04 -4.38
C GLU A 76 -3.48 10.81 -4.79
N LEU A 77 -2.86 9.65 -4.95
CA LEU A 77 -3.56 8.39 -5.26
C LEU A 77 -4.53 8.01 -4.12
N THR A 78 -4.11 8.14 -2.86
CA THR A 78 -4.97 7.83 -1.71
C THR A 78 -6.14 8.79 -1.57
N GLU A 79 -5.95 10.08 -1.85
CA GLU A 79 -7.04 11.08 -1.84
C GLU A 79 -8.05 10.81 -2.95
N ARG A 80 -7.59 10.47 -4.17
CA ARG A 80 -8.50 10.08 -5.26
C ARG A 80 -9.30 8.84 -4.90
N LEU A 81 -8.65 7.81 -4.34
CA LEU A 81 -9.32 6.58 -3.92
C LEU A 81 -10.35 6.86 -2.80
N ALA A 82 -9.98 7.65 -1.79
CA ALA A 82 -10.88 8.02 -0.69
C ALA A 82 -12.07 8.90 -1.15
N GLY A 83 -11.92 9.62 -2.26
CA GLY A 83 -12.98 10.43 -2.86
C GLY A 83 -13.99 9.65 -3.71
N THR A 84 -13.80 8.36 -3.93
CA THR A 84 -14.74 7.52 -4.69
C THR A 84 -16.02 7.23 -3.87
N ASN A 85 -17.18 7.20 -4.53
CA ASN A 85 -18.48 7.04 -3.87
C ASN A 85 -19.16 5.71 -4.19
N THR A 86 -18.57 4.90 -5.07
CA THR A 86 -19.07 3.59 -5.46
C THR A 86 -17.93 2.57 -5.45
N LEU A 87 -18.27 1.29 -5.32
CA LEU A 87 -17.28 0.21 -5.40
C LEU A 87 -16.64 0.17 -6.79
N ASP A 88 -17.42 0.32 -7.85
CA ASP A 88 -16.90 0.29 -9.22
C ASP A 88 -15.90 1.43 -9.48
N ASP A 89 -16.20 2.64 -8.99
CA ASP A 89 -15.26 3.77 -9.08
C ASP A 89 -13.98 3.50 -8.28
N ALA A 90 -14.10 2.95 -7.07
CA ALA A 90 -12.95 2.59 -6.23
C ALA A 90 -12.06 1.54 -6.88
N LEU A 91 -12.65 0.50 -7.48
CA LEU A 91 -11.89 -0.56 -8.15
C LEU A 91 -11.24 -0.07 -9.46
N ASN A 92 -11.92 0.79 -10.22
CA ASN A 92 -11.34 1.42 -11.40
C ASN A 92 -10.16 2.34 -11.01
N GLU A 93 -10.32 3.16 -9.97
CA GLU A 93 -9.24 4.01 -9.47
C GLU A 93 -8.07 3.17 -8.96
N LEU A 94 -8.32 2.08 -8.22
CA LEU A 94 -7.27 1.16 -7.77
C LEU A 94 -6.49 0.56 -8.94
N LEU A 95 -7.20 0.06 -9.96
CA LEU A 95 -6.57 -0.56 -11.12
C LEU A 95 -5.72 0.44 -11.91
N GLN A 96 -6.23 1.67 -12.09
CA GLN A 96 -5.54 2.78 -12.75
C GLN A 96 -4.33 3.28 -11.95
N ALA A 97 -4.48 3.50 -10.66
CA ALA A 97 -3.42 3.93 -9.75
C ALA A 97 -2.30 2.91 -9.68
N GLY A 98 -2.64 1.62 -9.54
CA GLY A 98 -1.66 0.54 -9.56
C GLY A 98 -0.92 0.48 -10.89
N ALA A 99 -1.62 0.64 -12.02
CA ALA A 99 -0.97 0.65 -13.34
C ALA A 99 0.03 1.79 -13.49
N ALA A 100 -0.30 2.98 -12.97
CA ALA A 100 0.60 4.12 -12.96
C ALA A 100 1.83 3.89 -12.07
N LEU A 101 1.66 3.26 -10.90
CA LEU A 101 2.75 2.94 -9.97
C LEU A 101 3.70 1.89 -10.53
N VAL A 102 3.17 0.82 -11.12
CA VAL A 102 3.98 -0.31 -11.61
C VAL A 102 4.40 -0.15 -13.07
N GLY A 103 4.08 0.97 -13.72
CA GLY A 103 4.48 1.27 -15.10
C GLY A 103 3.79 0.43 -16.18
N ALA A 104 2.59 -0.09 -15.91
CA ALA A 104 1.86 -0.93 -16.84
C ALA A 104 0.81 -0.14 -17.65
N ARG A 105 0.58 -0.56 -18.90
CA ARG A 105 -0.45 0.05 -19.77
C ARG A 105 -1.79 -0.67 -19.70
N ARG A 106 -1.78 -1.91 -19.23
CA ARG A 106 -2.93 -2.82 -19.20
C ARG A 106 -3.05 -3.47 -17.84
N GLY A 107 -4.29 -3.71 -17.42
CA GLY A 107 -4.57 -4.41 -16.18
C GLY A 107 -5.92 -5.08 -16.18
N LEU A 108 -6.07 -6.06 -15.31
CA LEU A 108 -7.31 -6.78 -15.05
C LEU A 108 -7.49 -6.91 -13.54
N LEU A 109 -8.68 -6.61 -13.05
CA LEU A 109 -9.06 -6.81 -11.66
C LEU A 109 -10.23 -7.77 -11.61
N VAL A 110 -10.14 -8.77 -10.74
CA VAL A 110 -11.24 -9.69 -10.44
C VAL A 110 -11.56 -9.57 -8.95
N LEU A 111 -12.80 -9.20 -8.65
CA LEU A 111 -13.35 -9.25 -7.30
C LEU A 111 -14.17 -10.54 -7.18
N GLU A 112 -13.71 -11.44 -6.32
CA GLU A 112 -14.34 -12.73 -6.03
C GLU A 112 -14.08 -13.06 -4.56
N PRO A 113 -14.91 -12.51 -3.63
CA PRO A 113 -14.71 -12.71 -2.21
C PRO A 113 -14.77 -14.20 -1.84
N ALA A 114 -13.81 -14.68 -1.04
CA ALA A 114 -13.63 -16.11 -0.77
C ALA A 114 -14.86 -16.81 -0.15
N HIS A 115 -15.70 -16.05 0.56
CA HIS A 115 -16.91 -16.57 1.21
C HIS A 115 -18.17 -16.45 0.33
N GLY A 116 -18.05 -15.92 -0.90
CA GLY A 116 -19.20 -15.61 -1.77
C GLY A 116 -20.09 -14.49 -1.22
N GLU A 117 -19.68 -13.86 -0.11
CA GLU A 117 -20.35 -12.76 0.53
C GLU A 117 -19.86 -11.46 -0.09
N GLY A 118 -20.53 -11.02 -1.15
CA GLY A 118 -20.26 -9.72 -1.78
C GLY A 118 -20.49 -9.72 -3.30
N PRO A 119 -20.41 -8.54 -3.92
CA PRO A 119 -20.47 -8.43 -5.37
C PRO A 119 -19.25 -9.11 -6.00
N SER A 120 -19.48 -9.77 -7.14
CA SER A 120 -18.40 -10.21 -8.03
C SER A 120 -18.27 -9.21 -9.17
N ALA A 121 -17.03 -8.88 -9.52
CA ALA A 121 -16.75 -7.93 -10.59
C ALA A 121 -15.50 -8.35 -11.37
N THR A 122 -15.44 -7.98 -12.64
CA THR A 122 -14.25 -8.11 -13.47
C THR A 122 -14.09 -6.82 -14.27
N LEU A 123 -12.93 -6.17 -14.12
CA LEU A 123 -12.64 -4.88 -14.71
C LEU A 123 -11.36 -4.97 -15.53
N GLY A 124 -11.41 -4.45 -16.76
CA GLY A 124 -10.25 -4.33 -17.63
C GLY A 124 -9.81 -2.88 -17.75
N LEU A 125 -8.51 -2.64 -17.64
CA LEU A 125 -7.85 -1.38 -17.98
C LEU A 125 -7.02 -1.59 -19.25
N GLY A 126 -7.22 -0.74 -20.26
CA GLY A 126 -6.49 -0.85 -21.53
C GLY A 126 -6.79 -2.14 -22.31
N LEU A 127 -7.87 -2.85 -21.95
CA LEU A 127 -8.32 -4.08 -22.56
C LEU A 127 -9.74 -3.88 -23.09
N SER A 128 -9.95 -4.20 -24.37
CA SER A 128 -11.27 -4.28 -24.96
C SER A 128 -12.02 -5.52 -24.47
N HIS A 129 -13.34 -5.52 -24.64
CA HIS A 129 -14.17 -6.68 -24.28
C HIS A 129 -13.74 -7.97 -25.01
N ALA A 130 -13.30 -7.85 -26.26
CA ALA A 130 -12.79 -8.99 -27.01
C ALA A 130 -11.48 -9.53 -26.42
N GLU A 131 -10.58 -8.66 -25.94
CA GLU A 131 -9.32 -9.06 -25.32
C GLU A 131 -9.56 -9.71 -23.95
N LEU A 132 -10.48 -9.18 -23.15
CA LEU A 132 -10.95 -9.82 -21.92
C LEU A 132 -11.48 -11.23 -22.19
N GLY A 133 -12.33 -11.38 -23.22
CA GLY A 133 -12.83 -12.69 -23.63
C GLY A 133 -11.74 -13.66 -24.10
N HIS A 134 -10.61 -13.17 -24.64
CA HIS A 134 -9.45 -14.03 -24.93
C HIS A 134 -8.73 -14.45 -23.66
N ILE A 135 -8.55 -13.54 -22.70
CA ILE A 135 -7.91 -13.83 -21.41
C ILE A 135 -8.70 -14.90 -20.63
N GLU A 136 -10.04 -14.81 -20.64
CA GLU A 136 -10.93 -15.79 -19.97
C GLU A 136 -10.78 -17.23 -20.51
N THR A 137 -10.23 -17.41 -21.71
CA THR A 137 -9.98 -18.75 -22.25
C THR A 137 -8.72 -19.43 -21.69
N VAL A 138 -7.85 -18.68 -21.01
CA VAL A 138 -6.66 -19.25 -20.36
C VAL A 138 -7.12 -20.00 -19.11
N PRO A 139 -6.69 -21.26 -18.89
CA PRO A 139 -7.02 -21.97 -17.67
C PRO A 139 -6.63 -21.16 -16.44
N ARG A 140 -7.56 -20.96 -15.50
CA ARG A 140 -7.33 -20.14 -14.29
C ARG A 140 -6.04 -20.53 -13.56
N ALA A 141 -5.84 -21.82 -13.30
CA ALA A 141 -4.65 -22.36 -12.64
C ALA A 141 -3.32 -22.10 -13.39
N ALA A 142 -3.37 -21.80 -14.70
CA ALA A 142 -2.20 -21.48 -15.52
C ALA A 142 -1.79 -20.00 -15.48
N THR A 143 -2.54 -19.16 -14.76
CA THR A 143 -2.28 -17.72 -14.65
C THR A 143 -1.82 -17.35 -13.24
N ALA A 144 -0.92 -16.37 -13.13
CA ALA A 144 -0.56 -15.78 -11.84
C ALA A 144 -1.80 -15.24 -11.10
N LEU A 145 -2.69 -14.55 -11.82
CA LEU A 145 -3.97 -14.06 -11.30
C LEU A 145 -4.83 -15.19 -10.70
N GLY A 146 -5.02 -16.29 -11.43
CA GLY A 146 -5.83 -17.40 -10.96
C GLY A 146 -5.23 -18.10 -9.75
N ARG A 147 -3.90 -18.27 -9.69
CA ARG A 147 -3.22 -18.80 -8.49
C ARG A 147 -3.46 -17.94 -7.25
N VAL A 148 -3.43 -16.61 -7.40
CA VAL A 148 -3.76 -15.65 -6.33
C VAL A 148 -5.24 -15.78 -5.93
N LEU A 149 -6.15 -15.83 -6.91
CA LEU A 149 -7.59 -15.98 -6.67
C LEU A 149 -7.96 -17.32 -6.03
N ASP A 150 -7.17 -18.37 -6.26
CA ASP A 150 -7.35 -19.68 -5.63
C ASP A 150 -6.77 -19.71 -4.20
N GLY A 151 -6.01 -18.67 -3.81
CA GLY A 151 -5.38 -18.57 -2.49
C GLY A 151 -4.27 -19.58 -2.28
N LEU A 152 -3.52 -19.90 -3.34
CA LEU A 152 -2.36 -20.77 -3.23
C LEU A 152 -1.29 -20.15 -2.32
N PRO A 153 -0.43 -20.98 -1.69
CA PRO A 153 0.68 -20.46 -0.89
C PRO A 153 1.63 -19.61 -1.74
N ASP A 154 2.39 -18.74 -1.08
CA ASP A 154 3.41 -17.87 -1.68
C ASP A 154 2.87 -16.83 -2.69
N THR A 155 1.57 -16.49 -2.62
CA THR A 155 0.98 -15.44 -3.45
C THR A 155 0.57 -14.19 -2.66
N ALA A 156 0.86 -14.13 -1.35
CA ALA A 156 0.43 -13.05 -0.47
C ALA A 156 1.07 -11.70 -0.79
N ASP A 157 2.34 -11.71 -1.19
CA ASP A 157 3.11 -10.51 -1.55
C ASP A 157 3.01 -10.16 -3.05
N GLY A 158 2.16 -10.89 -3.78
CA GLY A 158 2.05 -10.82 -5.23
C GLY A 158 2.94 -11.82 -5.96
N VAL A 159 2.68 -11.98 -7.25
CA VAL A 159 3.30 -12.96 -8.14
C VAL A 159 3.76 -12.25 -9.40
N THR A 160 5.06 -12.21 -9.61
CA THR A 160 5.68 -11.64 -10.80
C THR A 160 6.05 -12.74 -11.79
N SER A 161 5.67 -12.56 -13.05
CA SER A 161 6.10 -13.35 -14.20
C SER A 161 6.84 -12.42 -15.15
N PRO A 162 8.18 -12.30 -15.05
CA PRO A 162 8.93 -11.24 -15.71
C PRO A 162 9.19 -11.46 -17.20
N ASP A 163 9.11 -12.71 -17.67
CA ASP A 163 9.25 -13.08 -19.07
C ASP A 163 8.43 -14.35 -19.37
N LEU A 164 7.16 -14.13 -19.69
CA LEU A 164 6.21 -15.19 -20.03
C LEU A 164 6.60 -15.91 -21.32
N LEU A 165 7.12 -15.20 -22.31
CA LEU A 165 7.45 -15.79 -23.61
C LEU A 165 8.73 -16.66 -23.54
N GLY A 166 9.65 -16.33 -22.63
CA GLY A 166 10.83 -17.15 -22.30
C GLY A 166 10.55 -18.34 -21.37
N GLU A 167 9.40 -18.35 -20.68
CA GLU A 167 9.04 -19.42 -19.73
C GLU A 167 8.71 -20.74 -20.47
N LYS A 168 9.50 -21.78 -20.20
CA LYS A 168 9.39 -23.09 -20.89
C LYS A 168 8.13 -23.84 -20.50
N ASP A 169 7.79 -23.80 -19.22
CA ASP A 169 6.67 -24.55 -18.65
C ASP A 169 5.35 -23.76 -18.67
N LEU A 170 5.34 -22.59 -19.33
CA LEU A 170 4.12 -21.81 -19.50
C LEU A 170 3.09 -22.61 -20.30
N ASP A 171 1.87 -22.61 -19.79
CA ASP A 171 0.73 -23.23 -20.45
C ASP A 171 0.61 -22.75 -21.91
N PRO A 172 0.45 -23.66 -22.89
CA PRO A 172 0.37 -23.29 -24.30
C PRO A 172 -0.72 -22.26 -24.61
N ARG A 173 -1.87 -22.34 -23.92
CA ARG A 173 -2.97 -21.40 -24.10
C ARG A 173 -2.62 -20.02 -23.54
N HIS A 174 -1.95 -19.97 -22.38
CA HIS A 174 -1.46 -18.70 -21.84
C HIS A 174 -0.46 -18.06 -22.80
N ARG A 175 0.47 -18.84 -23.36
CA ARG A 175 1.46 -18.34 -24.32
C ARG A 175 0.81 -17.79 -25.60
N GLU A 176 -0.18 -18.50 -26.14
CA GLU A 176 -0.94 -18.05 -27.31
C GLU A 176 -1.64 -16.71 -27.05
N VAL A 177 -2.33 -16.59 -25.92
CA VAL A 177 -3.05 -15.37 -25.54
C VAL A 177 -2.09 -14.22 -25.29
N ALA A 178 -0.99 -14.45 -24.59
CA ALA A 178 0.07 -13.48 -24.35
C ALA A 178 0.66 -12.94 -25.66
N ALA A 179 1.04 -13.84 -26.58
CA ALA A 179 1.55 -13.45 -27.89
C ALA A 179 0.51 -12.71 -28.75
N ARG A 180 -0.75 -13.14 -28.71
CA ARG A 180 -1.84 -12.51 -29.48
C ARG A 180 -2.19 -11.12 -28.99
N LEU A 181 -2.23 -10.94 -27.68
CA LEU A 181 -2.52 -9.66 -27.04
C LEU A 181 -1.26 -8.78 -26.97
N GLY A 182 -0.07 -9.35 -27.13
CA GLY A 182 1.20 -8.64 -27.14
C GLY A 182 1.64 -8.20 -25.75
N TYR A 183 1.44 -9.04 -24.71
CA TYR A 183 2.08 -8.84 -23.41
C TYR A 183 3.11 -9.93 -23.16
N ALA A 184 4.23 -9.57 -22.53
CA ALA A 184 5.37 -10.44 -22.29
C ALA A 184 5.67 -10.64 -20.80
N ALA A 185 5.11 -9.82 -19.90
CA ALA A 185 5.22 -10.01 -18.46
C ALA A 185 3.89 -9.70 -17.74
N SER A 186 3.77 -10.16 -16.51
CA SER A 186 2.62 -9.85 -15.65
C SER A 186 3.01 -9.75 -14.18
N TYR A 187 2.36 -8.85 -13.45
CA TYR A 187 2.44 -8.76 -12.00
C TYR A 187 1.05 -8.86 -11.39
N ALA A 188 0.79 -9.92 -10.62
CA ALA A 188 -0.49 -10.15 -9.95
C ALA A 188 -0.38 -9.86 -8.46
N LEU A 189 -1.34 -9.14 -7.89
CA LEU A 189 -1.37 -8.77 -6.47
C LEU A 189 -2.72 -9.13 -5.84
N PRO A 190 -2.76 -9.83 -4.70
CA PRO A 190 -4.01 -10.11 -4.00
C PRO A 190 -4.65 -8.83 -3.47
N LEU A 191 -5.99 -8.79 -3.57
CA LEU A 191 -6.81 -7.85 -2.81
C LEU A 191 -7.32 -8.59 -1.58
N ALA A 192 -6.82 -8.21 -0.42
CA ALA A 192 -7.20 -8.83 0.84
C ALA A 192 -7.33 -7.80 1.96
N SER A 193 -8.09 -8.15 2.98
CA SER A 193 -8.13 -7.42 4.25
C SER A 193 -8.00 -8.40 5.41
N GLU A 194 -7.52 -7.92 6.55
CA GLU A 194 -7.40 -8.74 7.76
C GLU A 194 -8.76 -9.32 8.20
N ALA A 195 -9.85 -8.57 8.02
CA ALA A 195 -11.18 -8.96 8.48
C ALA A 195 -11.90 -9.92 7.52
N ALA A 196 -11.81 -9.68 6.22
CA ALA A 196 -12.56 -10.45 5.21
C ALA A 196 -11.71 -11.49 4.46
N GLY A 197 -10.40 -11.54 4.72
CA GLY A 197 -9.48 -12.37 3.95
C GLY A 197 -9.37 -11.89 2.50
N ARG A 198 -9.27 -12.85 1.57
CA ARG A 198 -9.15 -12.58 0.13
C ARG A 198 -10.48 -12.09 -0.44
N LEU A 199 -10.43 -10.91 -1.04
CA LEU A 199 -11.53 -10.26 -1.75
C LEU A 199 -11.43 -10.46 -3.26
N GLY A 200 -10.21 -10.61 -3.79
CA GLY A 200 -9.96 -10.68 -5.22
C GLY A 200 -8.48 -10.57 -5.54
N ALA A 201 -8.16 -10.16 -6.76
CA ALA A 201 -6.80 -9.88 -7.20
C ALA A 201 -6.80 -8.89 -8.37
N ALA A 202 -5.71 -8.12 -8.49
CA ALA A 202 -5.39 -7.33 -9.66
C ALA A 202 -4.18 -7.96 -10.37
N VAL A 203 -4.11 -7.84 -11.69
CA VAL A 203 -2.93 -8.16 -12.49
C VAL A 203 -2.66 -7.04 -13.47
N TRP A 204 -1.40 -6.66 -13.59
CA TRP A 204 -0.91 -5.71 -14.59
C TRP A 204 -0.09 -6.44 -15.64
N LEU A 205 -0.28 -6.05 -16.90
CA LEU A 205 0.33 -6.70 -18.07
C LEU A 205 1.27 -5.73 -18.77
N TYR A 206 2.48 -6.21 -19.05
CA TYR A 206 3.55 -5.43 -19.66
C TYR A 206 3.78 -5.89 -21.09
N ASP A 207 4.02 -4.93 -21.99
CA ASP A 207 4.25 -5.20 -23.41
C ASP A 207 5.59 -5.94 -23.64
N GLU A 208 6.56 -5.71 -22.75
CA GLU A 208 7.92 -6.26 -22.78
C GLU A 208 8.25 -6.96 -21.46
N PRO A 209 9.32 -7.79 -21.40
CA PRO A 209 9.82 -8.35 -20.14
C PRO A 209 10.08 -7.26 -19.09
N ALA A 210 9.52 -7.41 -17.90
CA ALA A 210 9.54 -6.37 -16.87
C ALA A 210 9.29 -6.94 -15.47
N GLU A 211 9.78 -6.22 -14.46
CA GLU A 211 9.44 -6.40 -13.05
C GLU A 211 9.00 -5.04 -12.47
N PRO A 212 8.00 -5.00 -11.57
CA PRO A 212 7.54 -3.77 -10.92
C PRO A 212 8.59 -3.14 -9.99
#